data_AF-A0A6G9NBN0-F1
#
_entry.id   AF-A0A6G9NBN0-F1
#
_cell.length_a   1.000
_cell.length_b   1.000
_cell.length_c   1.000
_cell.angle_alpha   90.00
_cell.angle_beta   90.00
_cell.angle_gamma   90.00
#
_symmetry.space_group_name_H-M   'P 1'
#
loop_
_entity.id
_entity.type
_entity.pdbx_description
1 polymer ?
#
loop_
_entity_poly.entity_id
_entity_poly.type
_entity_poly.pdbx_seq_one_letter_code
_entity_poly.pdbx_strand_id
1 'polypeptide(L)'
;MSAEDNGAPFPEGPRPGERNTTFTDDPVKEHLLRGLVTVAMELSVTRERVATLEALLVESGALEKGAADGYEPGGEDAAKRAAEREKLVQAILAPIMESLAKGS
;
A
#
# COMPACT_ATOMS: atom_id res chain seq x y z
N MET A 1 25.71 29.31 -17.41
CA MET A 1 24.64 29.77 -16.50
C MET A 1 23.35 29.26 -17.10
N SER A 2 22.92 28.06 -16.70
CA SER A 2 21.68 27.44 -17.20
C SER A 2 20.66 27.50 -16.09
N ALA A 3 19.56 28.18 -16.37
CA ALA A 3 18.48 28.46 -15.44
C ALA A 3 17.76 27.17 -15.03
N GLU A 4 17.65 27.01 -13.70
CA GLU A 4 16.48 26.55 -12.95
C GLU A 4 15.55 25.55 -13.66
N ASP A 5 15.74 24.26 -13.36
CA ASP A 5 14.74 23.21 -13.45
C ASP A 5 13.63 23.50 -12.41
N ASN A 6 12.74 24.41 -12.78
CA ASN A 6 11.59 24.80 -11.98
C ASN A 6 10.57 23.66 -12.07
N GLY A 7 10.53 22.84 -11.02
CA GLY A 7 9.77 21.59 -10.90
C GLY A 7 8.45 21.63 -11.66
N ALA A 8 8.44 20.97 -12.81
CA ALA A 8 7.24 20.84 -13.64
C ALA A 8 6.10 20.28 -12.78
N PRO A 9 4.89 20.86 -12.86
CA PRO A 9 3.74 20.30 -12.15
C PRO A 9 3.58 18.83 -12.56
N PHE A 10 3.30 17.97 -11.58
CA PHE A 10 2.98 16.57 -11.89
C PHE A 10 1.91 16.54 -12.98
N PRO A 11 2.08 15.67 -14.00
CA PRO A 11 1.11 15.59 -15.09
C PRO A 11 -0.28 15.30 -14.51
N GLU A 12 -1.32 15.93 -15.08
CA GLU A 12 -2.69 15.66 -14.66
C GLU A 12 -2.99 14.16 -14.78
N GLY A 13 -3.54 13.60 -13.71
CA GLY A 13 -3.92 12.20 -13.68
C GLY A 13 -5.05 11.89 -14.65
N PRO A 14 -5.28 10.60 -14.94
CA PRO A 14 -6.39 10.19 -15.80
C PRO A 14 -7.74 10.62 -15.24
N ARG A 15 -8.70 10.84 -16.14
CA ARG A 15 -10.04 11.24 -15.74
C ARG A 15 -10.73 10.10 -14.97
N PRO A 16 -11.58 10.40 -13.98
CA PRO A 16 -12.35 9.37 -13.28
C PRO A 16 -13.11 8.48 -14.27
N GLY A 17 -12.87 7.17 -14.23
CA GLY A 17 -13.52 6.18 -15.09
C GLY A 17 -12.72 5.75 -16.33
N GLU A 18 -11.60 6.40 -16.68
CA GLU A 18 -10.69 5.92 -17.72
C GLU A 18 -9.88 4.71 -17.20
N ARG A 19 -10.25 3.50 -17.63
CA ARG A 19 -9.62 2.24 -17.21
C ARG A 19 -8.38 1.86 -18.05
N ASN A 20 -8.19 2.52 -19.19
CA ASN A 20 -7.19 2.19 -20.20
C ASN A 20 -6.06 3.22 -20.32
N THR A 21 -5.89 4.10 -19.33
CA THR A 21 -4.80 5.08 -19.34
C THR A 21 -3.47 4.36 -19.24
N THR A 22 -2.60 4.57 -20.22
CA THR A 22 -1.19 4.19 -20.14
C THR A 22 -0.43 5.28 -19.40
N PHE A 23 0.29 4.93 -18.35
CA PHE A 23 1.06 5.86 -17.53
C PHE A 23 2.49 6.07 -18.05
N THR A 24 3.05 5.07 -18.73
CA THR A 24 4.43 5.07 -19.24
C THR A 24 4.55 4.24 -20.51
N ASP A 25 5.48 4.64 -21.40
CA ASP A 25 5.79 3.92 -22.64
C ASP A 25 6.60 2.63 -22.42
N ASP A 26 7.26 2.48 -21.26
CA ASP A 26 7.97 1.26 -20.86
C ASP A 26 6.98 0.22 -20.30
N PRO A 27 6.83 -0.96 -20.93
CA PRO A 27 5.86 -1.98 -20.51
C PRO A 27 6.08 -2.49 -19.08
N VAL A 28 7.33 -2.57 -18.62
CA VAL A 28 7.64 -3.04 -17.26
C VAL A 28 7.21 -1.99 -16.23
N LYS A 29 7.53 -0.72 -16.48
CA LYS A 29 7.11 0.39 -15.61
C LYS A 29 5.60 0.55 -15.60
N GLU A 30 4.96 0.33 -16.73
CA GLU A 30 3.50 0.38 -16.89
C GLU A 30 2.81 -0.69 -16.04
N HIS A 31 3.26 -1.94 -16.12
CA HIS A 31 2.70 -3.02 -15.31
C HIS A 31 2.94 -2.81 -13.81
N LEU A 32 4.13 -2.34 -13.42
CA LEU A 32 4.44 -2.02 -12.02
C LEU A 32 3.55 -0.91 -11.47
N LEU A 33 3.38 0.17 -12.23
CA LEU A 33 2.56 1.31 -11.79
C LEU A 33 1.08 0.93 -11.71
N ARG A 34 0.56 0.15 -12.66
CA ARG A 34 -0.79 -0.42 -12.56
C ARG A 34 -0.96 -1.29 -11.32
N GLY A 35 -0.02 -2.19 -11.06
CA GLY A 35 -0.03 -3.02 -9.86
C GLY A 35 -0.04 -2.19 -8.58
N LEU A 36 0.80 -1.14 -8.52
CA LEU A 36 0.84 -0.23 -7.38
C LEU A 36 -0.49 0.51 -7.17
N VAL A 37 -1.10 1.01 -8.24
CA VAL A 37 -2.42 1.67 -8.18
C VAL A 37 -3.48 0.69 -7.69
N THR A 38 -3.51 -0.55 -8.19
CA THR A 38 -4.44 -1.58 -7.73
C THR A 38 -4.27 -1.85 -6.23
N VAL A 39 -3.04 -2.06 -5.76
CA VAL A 39 -2.75 -2.28 -4.33
C VAL A 39 -3.17 -1.06 -3.50
N ALA A 40 -2.92 0.17 -3.96
CA ALA A 40 -3.33 1.38 -3.27
C ALA A 40 -4.85 1.49 -3.14
N MET A 41 -5.59 1.13 -4.19
CA MET A 41 -7.06 1.09 -4.17
C MET A 41 -7.58 0.03 -3.18
N GLU A 42 -7.04 -1.18 -3.22
CA GLU A 42 -7.40 -2.26 -2.29
C GLU A 42 -7.08 -1.89 -0.83
N LEU A 43 -5.94 -1.23 -0.60
CA LEU A 43 -5.57 -0.72 0.71
C LEU A 43 -6.54 0.36 1.18
N SER A 44 -6.99 1.24 0.30
CA SER A 44 -7.99 2.27 0.63
C SER A 44 -9.31 1.64 1.09
N VAL A 45 -9.82 0.65 0.37
CA VAL A 45 -11.05 -0.08 0.75
C VAL A 45 -10.86 -0.81 2.08
N THR A 46 -9.69 -1.41 2.29
CA THR A 46 -9.36 -2.09 3.54
C THR A 46 -9.36 -1.12 4.73
N ARG A 47 -8.74 0.06 4.56
CA ARG A 47 -8.72 1.12 5.58
C ARG A 47 -10.12 1.62 5.92
N GLU A 48 -10.95 1.86 4.91
CA GLU A 48 -12.35 2.26 5.11
C GLU A 48 -13.13 1.21 5.90
N ARG A 49 -12.94 -0.07 5.57
CA ARG A 49 -13.57 -1.18 6.29
C ARG A 49 -13.10 -1.26 7.74
N VAL A 50 -11.81 -1.06 8.02
CA VAL A 50 -11.28 -1.04 9.39
C VAL A 50 -11.88 0.13 10.18
N ALA A 51 -11.93 1.34 9.62
CA ALA A 51 -12.54 2.50 10.25
C ALA A 51 -14.04 2.26 10.54
N THR A 52 -14.75 1.62 9.61
CA THR A 52 -16.16 1.24 9.80
C THR A 52 -16.32 0.24 10.95
N LEU A 53 -15.46 -0.78 11.02
CA LEU A 53 -15.49 -1.77 12.11
C LEU A 53 -15.23 -1.10 13.47
N GLU A 54 -14.27 -0.19 13.55
CA GLU A 54 -14.01 0.56 14.78
C GLU A 54 -15.21 1.41 15.19
N ALA A 55 -15.83 2.13 14.25
CA ALA A 55 -17.01 2.93 14.51
C ALA A 55 -18.18 2.09 15.07
N LEU A 56 -18.43 0.92 14.48
CA LEU A 56 -19.47 -0.01 14.93
C LEU A 56 -19.18 -0.58 16.33
N LEU A 57 -17.92 -0.90 16.62
CA LEU A 57 -17.52 -1.39 17.95
C LEU A 57 -17.68 -0.30 19.02
N VAL A 58 -17.33 0.94 18.70
CA VAL A 58 -17.54 2.09 19.59
C VAL A 58 -19.03 2.35 19.81
N GLU A 59 -19.84 2.35 18.76
CA GLU A 59 -21.30 2.55 18.86
C GLU A 59 -21.96 1.46 19.73
N SER A 60 -21.50 0.21 19.62
CA SER A 60 -21.97 -0.90 20.45
C SER A 60 -21.50 -0.85 21.91
N GLY A 61 -20.55 0.03 22.24
CA GLY A 61 -19.92 0.10 23.57
C GLY A 61 -18.87 -0.98 23.84
N ALA A 62 -18.48 -1.77 22.84
CA ALA A 62 -17.47 -2.83 22.97
C ALA A 62 -16.03 -2.27 23.06
N LEU A 63 -15.81 -1.05 22.57
CA LEU A 63 -14.51 -0.38 22.55
C LEU A 63 -14.68 1.12 22.85
N GLU A 64 -13.72 1.73 23.56
CA GLU A 64 -13.64 3.18 23.65
C GLU A 64 -13.05 3.79 22.36
N LYS A 65 -13.52 4.98 21.98
CA LYS A 65 -12.99 5.69 20.81
C LYS A 65 -11.47 5.90 20.93
N GLY A 66 -10.71 5.50 19.91
CA GLY A 66 -9.24 5.66 19.89
C GLY A 66 -8.48 4.59 20.68
N ALA A 67 -9.16 3.59 21.26
CA ALA A 67 -8.48 2.49 21.94
C ALA A 67 -7.62 1.65 20.99
N ALA A 68 -7.97 1.59 19.71
CA ALA A 68 -7.16 0.92 18.69
C ALA A 68 -5.81 1.64 18.46
N ASP A 69 -5.78 2.97 18.50
CA ASP A 69 -4.57 3.77 18.26
C ASP A 69 -3.49 3.55 19.34
N GLY A 70 -3.91 3.26 20.57
CA GLY A 70 -3.02 2.99 21.71
C GLY A 70 -2.76 1.52 21.98
N TYR A 71 -3.31 0.61 21.16
CA TYR A 71 -3.16 -0.83 21.41
C TYR A 71 -1.75 -1.31 21.02
N GLU A 72 -0.98 -1.73 22.03
CA GLU A 72 0.31 -2.38 21.84
C GLU A 72 0.17 -3.91 22.03
N PRO A 73 0.39 -4.71 20.98
CA PRO A 73 0.39 -6.17 21.10
C PRO A 73 1.47 -6.62 22.08
N GLY A 74 1.09 -7.45 23.06
CA GLY A 74 2.03 -8.06 24.01
C GLY A 74 2.27 -9.54 23.75
N GLY A 75 3.39 -10.06 24.28
CA GLY A 75 3.65 -11.50 24.37
C GLY A 75 3.52 -12.27 23.05
N GLU A 76 2.68 -13.30 23.04
CA GLU A 76 2.49 -14.20 21.90
C GLU A 76 1.84 -13.50 20.69
N ASP A 77 0.96 -12.51 20.91
CA ASP A 77 0.33 -11.75 19.81
C ASP A 77 1.37 -10.91 19.07
N ALA A 78 2.26 -10.24 19.80
CA ALA A 78 3.38 -9.49 19.20
C ALA A 78 4.28 -10.38 18.34
N ALA A 79 4.64 -11.55 18.86
CA ALA A 79 5.49 -12.52 18.16
C ALA A 79 4.81 -13.05 16.89
N LYS A 80 3.52 -13.39 16.95
CA LYS A 80 2.73 -13.82 15.79
C LYS A 80 2.70 -12.74 14.71
N ARG A 81 2.39 -11.50 15.08
CA ARG A 81 2.35 -10.37 14.12
C ARG A 81 3.71 -10.09 13.50
N ALA A 82 4.79 -10.22 14.26
CA ALA A 82 6.15 -10.09 13.74
C ALA A 82 6.47 -11.18 12.72
N ALA A 83 6.13 -12.44 13.02
CA ALA A 83 6.35 -13.56 12.11
C ALA A 83 5.52 -13.43 10.81
N GLU A 84 4.26 -13.00 10.90
CA GLU A 84 3.43 -12.76 9.71
C GLU A 84 3.96 -11.62 8.84
N ARG A 85 4.48 -10.55 9.45
CA ARG A 85 5.14 -9.46 8.72
C ARG A 85 6.41 -9.94 8.01
N GLU A 86 7.23 -10.74 8.67
CA GLU A 86 8.43 -11.31 8.05
C GLU A 86 8.07 -12.22 6.87
N LYS A 87 7.06 -13.09 7.03
CA LYS A 87 6.57 -13.93 5.92
C LYS A 87 6.12 -13.10 4.72
N LEU A 88 5.39 -12.01 4.96
CA LEU A 88 4.95 -11.10 3.90
C LEU A 88 6.14 -10.47 3.16
N VAL A 89 7.12 -9.96 3.91
CA VAL A 89 8.34 -9.38 3.33
C VAL A 89 9.10 -10.40 2.50
N GLN A 90 9.30 -11.61 3.01
CA GLN A 90 9.98 -12.69 2.29
C GLN A 90 9.22 -13.09 1.02
N ALA A 91 7.90 -13.24 1.10
CA ALA A 91 7.07 -13.60 -0.06
C ALA A 91 7.13 -12.55 -1.18
N ILE A 92 7.29 -11.26 -0.84
CA ILE A 92 7.42 -10.17 -1.82
C ILE A 92 8.85 -10.07 -2.35
N LEU A 93 9.86 -10.09 -1.48
CA LEU A 93 11.24 -9.80 -1.86
C LEU A 93 11.98 -10.98 -2.50
N ALA A 94 11.72 -12.22 -2.07
CA ALA A 94 12.47 -13.37 -2.55
C ALA A 94 12.37 -13.55 -4.09
N PRO A 95 11.18 -13.46 -4.72
CA PRO A 95 11.07 -13.55 -6.18
C PRO A 95 11.78 -12.42 -6.92
N ILE A 96 11.76 -11.20 -6.36
CA ILE A 96 12.43 -10.02 -6.94
C ILE A 96 13.95 -10.23 -6.92
N MET A 97 14.49 -10.64 -5.78
CA MET A 97 15.93 -10.91 -5.61
C MET A 97 16.40 -12.04 -6.53
N GLU A 98 15.64 -13.12 -6.64
CA GLU A 98 15.94 -14.22 -7.55
C GLU A 98 15.95 -13.78 -9.02
N SER A 99 15.00 -12.94 -9.43
CA SER A 99 14.95 -12.40 -10.78
C SER A 99 16.13 -11.47 -11.08
N LEU A 100 16.58 -10.67 -10.12
CA LEU A 100 17.75 -9.79 -10.27
C LEU A 100 19.04 -10.60 -10.41
N ALA A 101 19.19 -11.67 -9.63
CA ALA A 101 20.36 -12.55 -9.67
C ALA A 101 20.48 -13.36 -10.97
N LYS A 102 19.36 -13.70 -11.62
CA LYS A 102 19.34 -14.42 -12.92
C LYS A 102 19.52 -13.51 -14.13
N GLY A 103 19.37 -12.20 -13.95
CA GLY A 103 19.57 -11.17 -14.98
C GLY A 103 20.97 -10.55 -14.99
N SER A 104 21.87 -11.00 -14.10
CA SER A 104 23.30 -10.65 -14.08
C SER A 104 24.15 -11.77 -14.68
#